data_AF-A0A950SGP6-F1
#
_entry.id   AF-A0A950SGP6-F1
#
_cell.length_a   1.000
_cell.length_b   1.000
_cell.length_c   1.000
_cell.angle_alpha   90.00
_cell.angle_beta   90.00
_cell.angle_gamma   90.00
#
_symmetry.space_group_name_H-M   'P 1'
#
loop_
_entity.id
_entity.type
_entity.pdbx_description
1 polymer ?
#
loop_
_entity_poly.entity_id
_entity_poly.type
_entity_poly.pdbx_seq_one_letter_code
_entity_poly.pdbx_strand_id
1 'polypeptide(L)'
;MATVSPVRRLFRDFPLGSLVLALAAAEAGVRLLSPRTRPVAPAEIDLRDYFSDEEIRRGARFARPQVALGLARTAIDAGVLAAVALRARRAVPGRGRAVPGRGR
;
A
#
# COMPACT_ATOMS: atom_id res chain seq x y z
N MET A 1 -2.57 42.89 4.40
CA MET A 1 -1.31 42.17 4.68
C MET A 1 -1.70 40.80 5.23
N ALA A 2 -1.74 39.76 4.38
CA ALA A 2 -2.23 38.44 4.76
C ALA A 2 -1.05 37.48 4.94
N THR A 3 -0.77 37.13 6.20
CA THR A 3 0.28 36.18 6.56
C THR A 3 -0.20 34.77 6.23
N VAL A 4 0.28 34.20 5.12
CA VAL A 4 0.07 32.78 4.83
C VAL A 4 1.22 32.01 5.48
N SER A 5 0.91 31.28 6.56
CA SER A 5 1.89 30.40 7.21
C SER A 5 2.33 29.30 6.24
N PRO A 6 3.64 29.06 6.03
CA PRO A 6 4.09 27.96 5.21
C PRO A 6 3.69 26.65 5.90
N VAL A 7 3.05 25.75 5.15
CA VAL A 7 2.65 24.41 5.60
C VAL A 7 3.91 23.56 5.76
N ARG A 8 4.73 23.86 6.77
CA ARG A 8 5.84 22.99 7.26
C ARG A 8 5.31 21.78 8.04
N ARG A 9 3.99 21.62 8.18
CA ARG A 9 3.32 20.53 8.90
C ARG A 9 3.16 19.21 8.13
N LEU A 10 3.56 19.15 6.86
CA LEU A 10 3.29 17.96 6.02
C LEU A 10 3.92 16.67 6.56
N PHE A 11 4.92 16.75 7.43
CA PHE A 11 5.59 15.59 8.05
C PHE A 11 5.28 15.40 9.54
N ARG A 12 4.59 16.33 10.21
CA ARG A 12 4.36 16.25 11.67
C ARG A 12 3.09 15.48 12.04
N ASP A 13 2.12 15.48 11.13
CA ASP A 13 0.80 14.88 11.32
C ASP A 13 0.60 13.78 10.25
N PHE A 14 1.51 12.79 10.16
CA PHE A 14 1.26 11.61 9.32
C PHE A 14 -0.08 11.01 9.81
N PRO A 15 -1.17 11.05 9.02
CA PRO A 15 -2.48 10.72 9.55
C PRO A 15 -2.52 9.21 9.73
N LEU A 16 -2.16 8.76 10.93
CA LEU A 16 -2.20 7.35 11.34
C LEU A 16 -3.55 6.72 10.97
N GLY A 17 -4.64 7.49 11.04
CA GLY A 17 -5.96 7.06 10.57
C GLY A 17 -6.03 6.66 9.10
N SER A 18 -5.38 7.40 8.18
CA SER A 18 -5.34 7.03 6.77
C SER A 18 -4.48 5.79 6.52
N LEU A 19 -3.36 5.64 7.24
CA LEU A 19 -2.53 4.44 7.17
C LEU A 19 -3.30 3.21 7.70
N VAL A 20 -3.95 3.33 8.85
CA VAL A 20 -4.77 2.27 9.44
C VAL A 20 -5.92 1.89 8.52
N LEU A 21 -6.61 2.87 7.92
CA LEU A 21 -7.68 2.60 6.97
C LEU A 21 -7.17 1.88 5.72
N ALA A 22 -6.01 2.28 5.20
CA ALA A 22 -5.38 1.61 4.05
C ALA A 22 -4.99 0.17 4.38
N LEU A 23 -4.39 -0.08 5.54
CA LEU A 23 -4.06 -1.42 6.02
C LEU A 23 -5.33 -2.28 6.22
N ALA A 24 -6.39 -1.71 6.80
CA ALA A 24 -7.66 -2.40 6.99
C ALA A 24 -8.34 -2.74 5.65
N ALA A 25 -8.30 -1.84 4.66
CA ALA A 25 -8.81 -2.09 3.32
C ALA A 25 -8.00 -3.18 2.60
N ALA A 26 -6.67 -3.18 2.74
CA ALA A 26 -5.81 -4.22 2.20
C ALA A 26 -6.13 -5.60 2.83
N GLU A 27 -6.22 -5.68 4.16
CA GLU A 27 -6.62 -6.89 4.88
C GLU A 27 -8.02 -7.37 4.47
N ALA A 28 -8.98 -6.46 4.32
CA ALA A 28 -10.32 -6.79 3.84
C ALA A 28 -10.29 -7.33 2.41
N GLY A 29 -9.47 -6.75 1.53
CA GLY A 29 -9.22 -7.24 0.18
C GLY A 29 -8.64 -8.65 0.19
N VAL A 30 -7.62 -8.90 1.02
CA VAL A 30 -7.04 -10.24 1.22
C VAL A 30 -8.12 -11.22 1.66
N ARG A 31 -8.94 -10.89 2.67
CA ARG A 31 -10.00 -11.79 3.15
C ARG A 31 -11.10 -12.03 2.12
N LEU A 32 -11.46 -11.00 1.35
CA LEU A 32 -12.49 -11.10 0.31
C LEU A 32 -12.03 -11.96 -0.87
N LEU A 33 -10.75 -11.82 -1.25
CA LEU A 33 -10.14 -12.53 -2.37
C LEU A 33 -9.51 -13.87 -1.97
N SER A 34 -9.33 -14.11 -0.67
CA SER A 34 -8.84 -15.40 -0.17
C SER A 34 -9.81 -16.50 -0.57
N PRO A 35 -9.29 -17.69 -0.95
CA PRO A 35 -10.14 -18.84 -1.21
C PRO A 35 -11.07 -19.11 -0.03
N ARG A 36 -12.39 -19.16 -0.29
CA ARG A 36 -13.41 -19.44 0.74
C ARG A 36 -13.40 -20.90 1.19
N THR A 37 -12.89 -21.78 0.34
CA THR A 37 -12.61 -23.17 0.68
C THR A 37 -11.34 -23.21 1.52
N ARG A 38 -11.40 -23.91 2.66
CA ARG A 38 -10.21 -24.17 3.47
C ARG A 38 -9.14 -24.77 2.56
N PRO A 39 -7.94 -24.17 2.48
CA PRO A 39 -6.80 -24.86 1.90
C PRO A 39 -6.69 -26.22 2.57
N VAL A 40 -6.40 -27.26 1.78
CA VAL A 40 -6.04 -28.57 2.34
C VAL A 40 -4.92 -28.31 3.35
N ALA A 41 -5.14 -28.71 4.60
CA ALA A 41 -4.16 -28.53 5.65
C ALA A 41 -2.85 -29.14 5.14
N PRO A 42 -1.74 -28.37 5.10
CA PRO A 42 -0.46 -28.93 4.71
C PRO A 42 -0.19 -30.14 5.60
N ALA A 43 0.17 -31.27 5.00
CA ALA A 43 0.68 -32.37 5.80
C ALA A 43 1.92 -31.88 6.56
N GLU A 44 2.06 -32.28 7.81
CA GLU A 44 3.33 -32.12 8.52
C GLU A 44 4.29 -33.15 7.91
N ILE A 45 5.06 -32.71 6.92
CA ILE A 45 6.08 -33.51 6.23
C ILE A 45 7.46 -32.96 6.56
N ASP A 46 8.38 -33.86 6.90
CA ASP A 46 9.80 -33.52 6.93
C ASP A 46 10.28 -33.38 5.49
N LEU A 47 10.78 -32.19 5.14
CA LEU A 47 11.31 -31.91 3.81
C LEU A 47 12.49 -32.83 3.45
N ARG A 48 13.22 -33.33 4.45
CA ARG A 48 14.37 -34.22 4.27
C ARG A 48 13.98 -35.61 3.77
N ASP A 49 12.71 -36.00 3.92
CA ASP A 49 12.20 -37.28 3.40
C ASP A 49 12.04 -37.27 1.87
N TYR A 50 11.95 -36.07 1.27
CA TYR A 50 11.65 -35.88 -0.15
C TYR A 50 12.74 -35.12 -0.91
N PHE A 51 13.55 -34.32 -0.21
CA PHE A 51 14.55 -33.46 -0.81
C PHE A 51 15.89 -33.64 -0.11
N SER A 52 16.96 -33.63 -0.91
CA SER A 52 18.31 -33.58 -0.38
C SER A 52 18.60 -32.25 0.31
N ASP A 53 19.56 -32.24 1.25
CA ASP A 53 19.99 -31.00 1.92
C ASP A 53 20.44 -29.92 0.94
N GLU A 54 21.02 -30.30 -0.21
CA GLU A 54 21.46 -29.36 -1.23
C GLU A 54 20.27 -28.74 -1.98
N GLU A 55 19.22 -29.50 -2.24
CA GLU A 55 17.98 -28.97 -2.84
C GLU A 55 17.25 -28.02 -1.89
N ILE A 56 17.18 -28.37 -0.61
CA ILE A 56 16.60 -27.50 0.43
C ILE A 56 17.39 -26.19 0.51
N ARG A 57 18.72 -26.27 0.56
CA ARG A 57 19.60 -25.10 0.62
C ARG A 57 19.46 -24.22 -0.62
N ARG A 58 19.34 -24.84 -1.80
CA ARG A 58 19.09 -24.15 -3.06
C ARG A 58 17.74 -23.44 -3.05
N GLY A 59 16.67 -24.11 -2.62
CA GLY A 59 15.33 -23.52 -2.48
C GLY A 59 15.30 -22.33 -1.52
N ALA A 60 15.94 -22.48 -0.35
CA ALA A 60 16.07 -21.39 0.63
C ALA A 60 16.80 -20.17 0.05
N ARG A 61 17.79 -20.38 -0.82
CA ARG A 61 18.53 -19.31 -1.50
C ARG A 61 17.65 -18.57 -2.52
N PHE A 62 16.68 -19.23 -3.14
CA PHE A 62 15.73 -18.59 -4.07
C PHE A 62 14.65 -17.75 -3.36
N ALA A 63 14.31 -18.04 -2.11
CA ALA A 63 13.24 -17.35 -1.40
C ALA A 63 13.51 -15.84 -1.23
N ARG A 64 14.73 -15.47 -0.82
CA ARG A 64 15.10 -14.06 -0.55
C ARG A 64 15.03 -13.17 -1.80
N PRO A 65 15.62 -13.55 -2.95
CA PRO A 65 15.47 -12.79 -4.19
C PRO A 65 14.01 -12.62 -4.64
N GLN A 66 13.17 -13.65 -4.48
CA GLN A 66 11.75 -13.57 -4.86
C GLN A 66 10.99 -12.56 -3.99
N VAL A 67 11.26 -12.54 -2.68
CA VAL A 67 10.71 -11.51 -1.78
C VAL A 67 11.19 -10.12 -2.20
N ALA A 68 12.47 -9.96 -2.52
CA ALA A 68 13.01 -8.68 -2.96
C ALA A 68 12.36 -8.17 -4.25
N LEU A 69 12.15 -9.06 -5.24
CA LEU A 69 11.45 -8.73 -6.48
C LEU A 69 9.98 -8.35 -6.24
N GLY A 70 9.30 -9.10 -5.37
CA GLY A 70 7.94 -8.77 -4.94
C GLY A 70 7.84 -7.38 -4.32
N LEU A 71 8.73 -7.08 -3.38
CA LEU A 71 8.80 -5.76 -2.72
C LEU A 71 9.13 -4.64 -3.71
N ALA A 72 10.08 -4.87 -4.63
CA ALA A 72 10.42 -3.89 -5.67
C ALA A 72 9.22 -3.57 -6.56
N ARG A 73 8.47 -4.59 -6.99
CA ARG A 73 7.24 -4.41 -7.75
C ARG A 73 6.20 -3.62 -6.97
N THR A 74 5.93 -3.99 -5.71
CA THR A 74 4.99 -3.26 -4.86
C THR A 74 5.40 -1.80 -4.67
N ALA A 75 6.70 -1.52 -4.50
CA ALA A 75 7.21 -0.16 -4.37
C ALA A 75 6.97 0.68 -5.64
N ILE A 76 7.14 0.08 -6.82
CA ILE A 76 6.84 0.72 -8.10
C ILE A 76 5.35 1.03 -8.20
N ASP A 77 4.48 0.05 -7.96
CA ASP A 77 3.02 0.21 -8.04
C ASP A 77 2.54 1.30 -7.07
N ALA A 78 3.03 1.29 -5.83
CA ALA A 78 2.71 2.31 -4.83
C ALA A 78 3.23 3.70 -5.24
N GLY A 79 4.44 3.78 -5.80
CA GLY A 79 5.03 5.03 -6.29
C GLY A 79 4.22 5.66 -7.42
N VAL A 80 3.77 4.85 -8.38
CA VAL A 80 2.90 5.30 -9.47
C VAL A 80 1.55 5.79 -8.93
N LEU A 81 0.91 5.02 -8.05
CA LEU A 81 -0.37 5.40 -7.44
C LEU A 81 -0.25 6.71 -6.65
N ALA A 82 0.81 6.86 -5.86
CA ALA A 82 1.08 8.08 -5.11
C ALA A 82 1.30 9.28 -6.04
N ALA A 83 2.06 9.11 -7.13
CA ALA A 83 2.28 10.16 -8.11
C ALA A 83 0.96 10.62 -8.77
N VAL A 84 0.10 9.68 -9.15
CA VAL A 84 -1.23 9.98 -9.72
C VAL A 84 -2.11 10.70 -8.71
N ALA A 85 -2.17 10.22 -7.46
CA ALA A 85 -2.96 10.87 -6.40
C ALA A 85 -2.48 12.30 -6.12
N LEU A 86 -1.16 12.52 -6.05
CA LEU A 86 -0.57 13.85 -5.85
C LEU A 86 -0.86 14.78 -7.03
N ARG A 87 -0.81 14.29 -8.27
CA ARG A 87 -1.19 15.06 -9.46
C ARG A 87 -2.67 15.44 -9.43
N ALA A 88 -3.55 14.49 -9.11
CA ALA A 88 -4.99 14.74 -9.01
C ALA A 88 -5.31 15.81 -7.96
N ARG A 89 -4.66 15.78 -6.79
CA ARG A 89 -4.82 16.82 -5.76
C ARG A 89 -4.43 18.21 -6.23
N ARG A 90 -3.38 18.34 -7.04
CA ARG A 90 -2.94 19.63 -7.60
C ARG A 90 -3.85 20.14 -8.71
N ALA A 91 -4.60 19.25 -9.35
CA ALA A 91 -5.49 19.58 -10.46
C ALA A 91 -6.89 20.03 -10.02
N VAL A 92 -7.24 19.96 -8.72
CA VAL A 92 -8.52 20.48 -8.21
C VAL A 92 -8.42 22.01 -8.08
N PRO A 93 -9.05 22.80 -8.96
CA PRO A 93 -9.11 24.24 -8.79
C PRO A 93 -10.08 24.53 -7.65
N GLY A 94 -9.74 25.48 -6.77
CA GLY A 94 -10.59 25.89 -5.67
C GLY A 94 -11.98 26.27 -6.19
N ARG A 95 -13.00 25.49 -5.82
CA ARG A 95 -14.41 25.81 -6.10
C ARG A 95 -14.86 26.91 -5.13
N GLY A 96 -14.24 28.08 -5.25
CA GLY A 96 -14.69 29.30 -4.62
C GLY A 96 -15.92 29.80 -5.37
N ARG A 97 -17.11 29.43 -4.88
CA ARG A 97 -18.36 30.12 -5.22
C ARG A 97 -18.18 31.62 -4.89
N ALA A 98 -18.02 32.44 -5.91
CA ALA A 98 -18.43 33.83 -5.82
C ALA A 98 -19.97 33.83 -5.90
N VAL A 99 -20.65 33.99 -4.76
CA VAL A 99 -22.05 34.42 -4.76
C VAL A 99 -22.00 35.95 -4.80
N PRO A 100 -22.37 36.61 -5.92
CA PRO A 100 -22.42 38.07 -5.96
C PRO A 100 -23.55 38.54 -5.04
N GLY A 101 -23.24 39.48 -4.16
CA GLY A 101 -24.20 40.06 -3.23
C GLY A 101 -25.38 40.70 -3.98
N ARG A 102 -26.59 40.44 -3.49
CA ARG A 102 -27.72 41.36 -3.68
C ARG A 102 -27.50 42.56 -2.77
N GLY A 103 -26.93 43.63 -3.32
CA GLY A 103 -27.09 44.98 -2.78
C GLY A 103 -28.50 45.47 -3.06
N ARG A 104 -29.15 46.01 -2.03
CA ARG A 104 -30.39 46.77 -2.10
C ARG A 104 -30.12 48.19 -2.57
#